data_AF-A0A3M7CRW4-F1
#
_entry.id   AF-A0A3M7CRW4-F1
#
_cell.length_a   1.000
_cell.length_b   1.000
_cell.length_c   1.000
_cell.angle_alpha   90.00
_cell.angle_beta   90.00
_cell.angle_gamma   90.00
#
_symmetry.space_group_name_H-M   'P 1'
#
loop_
_entity.id
_entity.type
_entity.pdbx_description
1 polymer ?
#
loop_
_entity_poly.entity_id
_entity_poly.type
_entity_poly.pdbx_seq_one_letter_code
_entity_poly.pdbx_strand_id
1 'polypeptide(L)'
;MPPQTYFLVSLPSSISPSNDHDEALTALRSAVHTDQATTFPFNVPNFKVGTLDALVGQADELAKLEGGCRGAVDKIADSIRGLLEGDEEKLQQQKVVNDRPVENYLSSFQWNKVKYRADKPISELIDMLQKEIAAVDNDVKAKFNQYNQTKTNLTQIQRSSTGNLSQKSLSSVVNPDAILKPEDSEYLQQHLIAVPTQLVKDFIKSYESLTPMVVPRSAQMMAKDDEFQLWAVTVFKKHSAEFVHKCREHRWTPRELKFSEGGREAEEQELRKLEKEERRVWGEALRLGRTGYSDAVMGWVHVLTLRVFVETVLRYGLPLNYVCGIIKTDPKRSKKAKAALDTRFADIGGNALSRDKKGRPTQDDASMQQEMAGAGFGGDQGYEPYVFYEFELS
;
A
#
# COMPACT_ATOMS: atom_id res chain seq x y z
N MET A 1 -5.00 -15.99 6.25
CA MET A 1 -5.94 -17.04 5.81
C MET A 1 -5.53 -17.51 4.43
N PRO A 2 -5.93 -18.70 3.94
CA PRO A 2 -5.72 -19.02 2.53
C PRO A 2 -6.44 -17.99 1.65
N PRO A 3 -5.88 -17.64 0.48
CA PRO A 3 -6.54 -16.75 -0.48
C PRO A 3 -7.94 -17.30 -0.80
N GLN A 4 -8.92 -16.40 -0.81
CA GLN A 4 -10.31 -16.73 -1.11
C GLN A 4 -10.68 -16.13 -2.46
N THR A 5 -11.34 -16.95 -3.28
CA THR A 5 -11.83 -16.55 -4.59
C THR A 5 -13.34 -16.41 -4.52
N TYR A 6 -13.86 -15.34 -5.10
CA TYR A 6 -15.28 -15.05 -5.13
C TYR A 6 -15.75 -14.92 -6.57
N PHE A 7 -16.90 -15.53 -6.85
CA PHE A 7 -17.62 -15.28 -8.10
C PHE A 7 -18.86 -14.47 -7.81
N LEU A 8 -19.05 -13.37 -8.52
CA LEU A 8 -20.28 -12.62 -8.52
C LEU A 8 -21.01 -12.92 -9.83
N VAL A 9 -22.21 -13.49 -9.70
CA VAL A 9 -22.95 -14.08 -10.81
C VAL A 9 -24.34 -13.48 -10.86
N SER A 10 -24.75 -13.00 -12.04
CA SER A 10 -26.13 -12.60 -12.30
C SER A 10 -26.70 -13.40 -13.45
N LEU A 11 -27.95 -13.86 -13.28
CA LEU A 11 -28.67 -14.72 -14.22
C LEU A 11 -30.11 -14.23 -14.36
N PRO A 12 -30.75 -14.35 -15.54
CA PRO A 12 -32.16 -14.05 -15.69
C PRO A 12 -32.99 -15.02 -14.86
N SER A 13 -34.12 -14.58 -14.31
CA SER A 13 -34.98 -15.46 -13.48
C SER A 13 -35.60 -16.62 -14.27
N SER A 14 -35.55 -16.56 -15.61
CA SER A 14 -36.01 -17.61 -16.52
C SER A 14 -35.21 -18.92 -16.45
N ILE A 15 -34.10 -18.93 -15.70
CA ILE A 15 -33.42 -20.19 -15.31
C ILE A 15 -34.29 -21.07 -14.41
N SER A 16 -35.37 -20.52 -13.84
CA SER A 16 -36.41 -21.24 -13.14
C SER A 16 -37.66 -21.39 -14.02
N PRO A 17 -38.35 -22.55 -13.98
CA PRO A 17 -39.58 -22.75 -14.74
C PRO A 17 -40.70 -21.76 -14.42
N SER A 18 -40.77 -21.29 -13.16
CA SER A 18 -41.79 -20.32 -12.72
C SER A 18 -41.41 -18.86 -12.97
N ASN A 19 -40.16 -18.59 -13.36
CA ASN A 19 -39.58 -17.24 -13.46
C ASN A 19 -39.58 -16.48 -12.12
N ASP A 20 -39.67 -17.22 -11.01
CA ASP A 20 -39.63 -16.71 -9.64
C ASP A 20 -38.19 -16.49 -9.15
N HIS A 21 -38.00 -15.42 -8.40
CA HIS A 21 -36.67 -15.01 -7.92
C HIS A 21 -36.05 -16.04 -6.95
N ASP A 22 -36.83 -16.61 -6.02
CA ASP A 22 -36.31 -17.53 -5.02
C ASP A 22 -36.05 -18.92 -5.61
N GLU A 23 -36.86 -19.35 -6.57
CA GLU A 23 -36.59 -20.55 -7.36
C GLU A 23 -35.33 -20.39 -8.22
N ALA A 24 -35.15 -19.23 -8.87
CA ALA A 24 -33.93 -18.92 -9.63
C ALA A 24 -32.67 -18.90 -8.73
N LEU A 25 -32.76 -18.31 -7.53
CA LEU A 25 -31.66 -18.36 -6.56
C LEU A 25 -31.33 -19.78 -6.13
N THR A 26 -32.37 -20.61 -5.94
CA THR A 26 -32.21 -22.03 -5.60
C THR A 26 -31.55 -22.79 -6.75
N ALA A 27 -31.91 -22.48 -8.00
CA ALA A 27 -31.27 -23.04 -9.19
C ALA A 27 -29.78 -22.67 -9.25
N LEU A 28 -29.43 -21.40 -9.01
CA LEU A 28 -28.03 -20.94 -8.91
C LEU A 28 -27.26 -21.67 -7.79
N ARG A 29 -27.85 -21.81 -6.60
CA ARG A 29 -27.24 -22.55 -5.48
C ARG A 29 -26.99 -24.02 -5.83
N SER A 30 -27.90 -24.64 -6.57
CA SER A 30 -27.79 -26.05 -6.97
C SER A 30 -26.74 -26.31 -8.06
N ALA A 31 -26.27 -25.27 -8.75
CA ALA A 31 -25.32 -25.40 -9.85
C ALA A 31 -23.91 -25.78 -9.40
N VAL A 32 -23.54 -25.48 -8.14
CA VAL A 32 -22.23 -25.83 -7.58
C VAL A 32 -22.43 -26.64 -6.30
N HIS A 33 -21.76 -27.78 -6.21
CA HIS A 33 -21.80 -28.61 -5.00
C HIS A 33 -21.16 -27.89 -3.80
N THR A 34 -21.68 -28.14 -2.60
CA THR A 34 -21.24 -27.50 -1.34
C THR A 34 -19.81 -27.85 -0.94
N ASP A 35 -19.25 -28.93 -1.48
CA ASP A 35 -17.83 -29.30 -1.32
C ASP A 35 -16.88 -28.39 -2.12
N GLN A 36 -17.41 -27.67 -3.11
CA GLN A 36 -16.65 -26.83 -4.04
C GLN A 36 -16.80 -25.35 -3.77
N ALA A 37 -18.02 -24.91 -3.44
CA ALA A 37 -18.30 -23.52 -3.16
C ALA A 37 -19.53 -23.34 -2.27
N THR A 38 -19.70 -22.15 -1.71
CA THR A 38 -20.89 -21.76 -0.96
C THR A 38 -21.50 -20.51 -1.59
N THR A 39 -22.79 -20.57 -1.89
CA THR A 39 -23.50 -19.51 -2.60
C THR A 39 -24.40 -18.72 -1.65
N PHE A 40 -24.18 -17.41 -1.58
CA PHE A 40 -24.97 -16.45 -0.79
C PHE A 40 -25.79 -15.55 -1.72
N PRO A 41 -26.99 -15.10 -1.29
CA PRO A 41 -27.75 -14.11 -2.05
C PRO A 41 -26.99 -12.79 -2.09
N PHE A 42 -26.98 -12.11 -3.23
CA PHE A 42 -26.36 -10.80 -3.37
C PHE A 42 -27.42 -9.78 -3.80
N ASN A 43 -27.86 -8.95 -2.86
CA ASN A 43 -29.00 -8.05 -3.09
C ASN A 43 -28.56 -6.79 -3.85
N VAL A 44 -28.92 -6.71 -5.13
CA VAL A 44 -28.66 -5.55 -6.00
C VAL A 44 -29.90 -4.64 -5.99
N PRO A 45 -29.78 -3.35 -5.62
CA PRO A 45 -30.88 -2.41 -5.71
C PRO A 45 -31.35 -2.19 -7.15
N ASN A 46 -32.59 -1.75 -7.30
CA ASN A 46 -33.07 -1.21 -8.57
C ASN A 46 -32.53 0.20 -8.76
N PHE A 47 -31.58 0.37 -9.68
CA PHE A 47 -31.06 1.68 -10.07
C PHE A 47 -31.87 2.27 -11.23
N LYS A 48 -31.81 3.60 -11.36
CA LYS A 48 -32.42 4.29 -12.49
C LYS A 48 -31.67 3.97 -13.79
N VAL A 49 -32.35 3.25 -14.69
CA VAL A 49 -31.83 2.92 -16.02
C VAL A 49 -31.96 4.14 -16.95
N GLY A 50 -30.85 4.49 -17.62
CA GLY A 50 -30.79 5.57 -18.60
C GLY A 50 -31.03 5.07 -20.03
N THR A 51 -30.34 5.67 -21.00
CA THR A 51 -30.30 5.16 -22.38
C THR A 51 -29.32 3.99 -22.49
N LEU A 52 -29.50 3.14 -23.51
CA LEU A 52 -28.57 2.04 -23.79
C LEU A 52 -27.14 2.56 -24.04
N ASP A 53 -27.02 3.64 -24.80
CA ASP A 53 -25.75 4.33 -25.08
C ASP A 53 -25.03 4.77 -23.79
N ALA A 54 -25.78 5.34 -22.83
CA ALA A 54 -25.22 5.73 -21.54
C ALA A 54 -24.76 4.51 -20.72
N LEU A 55 -25.47 3.38 -20.78
CA LEU A 55 -25.08 2.16 -20.08
C LEU A 55 -23.79 1.56 -20.65
N VAL A 56 -23.58 1.61 -21.96
CA VAL A 56 -22.33 1.15 -22.59
C VAL A 56 -21.15 1.98 -22.08
N GLY A 57 -21.26 3.31 -22.09
CA GLY A 57 -20.21 4.17 -21.54
C GLY A 57 -19.98 3.95 -20.03
N GLN A 58 -21.05 3.74 -19.26
CA GLN A 58 -20.96 3.44 -17.82
C GLN A 58 -20.29 2.08 -17.55
N ALA A 59 -20.46 1.08 -18.42
CA ALA A 59 -19.78 -0.21 -18.28
C ALA A 59 -18.26 -0.04 -18.37
N ASP A 60 -17.76 0.75 -19.33
CA ASP A 60 -16.34 1.05 -19.50
C ASP A 60 -15.77 1.85 -18.32
N GLU A 61 -16.50 2.88 -17.88
CA GLU A 61 -16.12 3.68 -16.71
C GLU A 61 -16.03 2.84 -15.43
N LEU A 62 -17.02 1.97 -15.21
CA LEU A 62 -17.04 1.07 -14.07
C LEU A 62 -15.92 0.02 -14.14
N ALA A 63 -15.55 -0.46 -15.32
CA ALA A 63 -14.42 -1.37 -15.48
C ALA A 63 -13.09 -0.70 -15.09
N LYS A 64 -12.87 0.54 -15.51
CA LYS A 64 -11.71 1.33 -15.10
C LYS A 64 -11.71 1.63 -13.61
N LEU A 65 -12.88 1.99 -13.06
CA LEU A 65 -13.03 2.29 -11.64
C LEU A 65 -12.78 1.05 -10.77
N GLU A 66 -13.26 -0.12 -11.19
CA GLU A 66 -13.01 -1.39 -10.50
C GLU A 66 -11.52 -1.74 -10.44
N GLY A 67 -10.79 -1.59 -11.55
CA GLY A 67 -9.34 -1.74 -11.55
C GLY A 67 -8.64 -0.75 -10.60
N GLY A 68 -9.15 0.49 -10.52
CA GLY A 68 -8.71 1.49 -9.55
C GLY A 68 -8.97 1.08 -8.10
N CYS A 69 -10.13 0.50 -7.81
CA CYS A 69 -10.49 0.00 -6.48
C CYS A 69 -9.57 -1.14 -6.05
N ARG A 70 -9.37 -2.13 -6.91
CA ARG A 70 -8.44 -3.24 -6.66
C ARG A 70 -7.03 -2.71 -6.38
N GLY A 71 -6.54 -1.80 -7.22
CA GLY A 71 -5.23 -1.18 -7.03
C GLY A 71 -5.10 -0.41 -5.72
N ALA A 72 -6.16 0.26 -5.25
CA ALA A 72 -6.18 0.95 -3.96
C ALA A 72 -6.12 -0.06 -2.79
N VAL A 73 -6.96 -1.10 -2.82
CA VAL A 73 -6.97 -2.17 -1.81
C VAL A 73 -5.59 -2.83 -1.68
N ASP A 74 -4.97 -3.19 -2.82
CA ASP A 74 -3.65 -3.83 -2.85
C ASP A 74 -2.55 -2.90 -2.29
N LYS A 75 -2.51 -1.63 -2.72
CA LYS A 75 -1.53 -0.65 -2.21
C LYS A 75 -1.67 -0.39 -0.71
N ILE A 76 -2.90 -0.32 -0.20
CA ILE A 76 -3.17 -0.14 1.22
C ILE A 76 -2.70 -1.37 2.00
N ALA A 77 -3.01 -2.58 1.51
CA ALA A 77 -2.55 -3.82 2.11
C ALA A 77 -1.02 -3.91 2.14
N ASP A 78 -0.33 -3.55 1.06
CA ASP A 78 1.12 -3.51 0.97
C ASP A 78 1.74 -2.47 1.91
N SER A 79 1.09 -1.31 2.05
CA SER A 79 1.51 -0.28 3.01
C SER A 79 1.46 -0.81 4.44
N ILE A 80 0.36 -1.45 4.83
CA ILE A 80 0.21 -2.10 6.14
C ILE A 80 1.26 -3.22 6.31
N ARG A 81 1.51 -4.04 5.28
CA ARG A 81 2.55 -5.07 5.30
C ARG A 81 3.93 -4.46 5.62
N GLY A 82 4.28 -3.34 4.96
CA GLY A 82 5.52 -2.63 5.21
C GLY A 82 5.63 -2.09 6.64
N LEU A 83 4.54 -1.56 7.19
CA LEU A 83 4.46 -1.07 8.58
C LEU A 83 4.61 -2.19 9.62
N LEU A 84 4.14 -3.39 9.29
CA LEU A 84 4.22 -4.62 10.10
C LEU A 84 5.45 -5.48 9.78
N GLU A 85 6.40 -4.94 8.99
CA GLU A 85 7.68 -5.59 8.67
C GLU A 85 7.51 -6.98 8.02
N GLY A 86 6.43 -7.19 7.26
CA GLY A 86 6.15 -8.46 6.57
C GLY A 86 5.50 -9.54 7.43
N ASP A 87 5.07 -9.22 8.65
CA ASP A 87 4.32 -10.16 9.51
C ASP A 87 2.93 -10.44 8.93
N GLU A 88 2.82 -11.55 8.19
CA GLU A 88 1.58 -11.97 7.51
C GLU A 88 0.44 -12.29 8.49
N GLU A 89 0.73 -12.76 9.71
CA GLU A 89 -0.31 -13.05 10.69
C GLU A 89 -0.96 -11.76 11.20
N LYS A 90 -0.15 -10.76 11.57
CA LYS A 90 -0.65 -9.45 11.99
C LYS A 90 -1.32 -8.71 10.84
N LEU A 91 -0.81 -8.83 9.62
CA LEU A 91 -1.42 -8.23 8.43
C LEU A 91 -2.85 -8.73 8.26
N GLN A 92 -3.06 -10.04 8.36
CA GLN A 92 -4.39 -10.64 8.22
C GLN A 92 -5.37 -10.18 9.30
N GLN A 93 -4.88 -9.82 10.50
CA GLN A 93 -5.71 -9.21 11.55
C GLN A 93 -6.14 -7.77 11.23
N GLN A 94 -5.41 -7.07 10.34
CA GLN A 94 -5.76 -5.71 9.92
C GLN A 94 -6.66 -5.67 8.68
N LYS A 95 -6.67 -6.74 7.87
CA LYS A 95 -7.48 -6.86 6.65
C LYS A 95 -8.93 -7.23 7.00
N VAL A 96 -9.63 -6.28 7.61
CA VAL A 96 -11.00 -6.43 8.09
C VAL A 96 -11.88 -5.32 7.52
N VAL A 97 -13.18 -5.61 7.37
CA VAL A 97 -14.21 -4.64 6.97
C VAL A 97 -15.16 -4.43 8.15
N ASN A 98 -15.32 -3.19 8.61
CA ASN A 98 -16.12 -2.85 9.79
C ASN A 98 -15.79 -3.76 11.00
N ASP A 99 -14.48 -3.96 11.24
CA ASP A 99 -13.94 -4.80 12.33
C ASP A 99 -14.35 -6.27 12.29
N ARG A 100 -14.81 -6.76 11.12
CA ARG A 100 -15.17 -8.15 10.88
C ARG A 100 -14.37 -8.73 9.70
N PRO A 101 -14.21 -10.06 9.64
CA PRO A 101 -13.65 -10.70 8.46
C PRO A 101 -14.38 -10.26 7.19
N VAL A 102 -13.63 -10.02 6.11
CA VAL A 102 -14.14 -9.58 4.81
C VAL A 102 -15.25 -10.51 4.30
N GLU A 103 -15.11 -11.80 4.54
CA GLU A 103 -16.12 -12.82 4.25
C GLU A 103 -17.50 -12.51 4.82
N ASN A 104 -17.56 -12.01 6.06
CA ASN A 104 -18.84 -11.68 6.70
C ASN A 104 -19.51 -10.50 5.98
N TYR A 105 -18.72 -9.53 5.53
CA TYR A 105 -19.25 -8.40 4.75
C TYR A 105 -19.81 -8.85 3.41
N LEU A 106 -19.10 -9.74 2.69
CA LEU A 106 -19.52 -10.24 1.38
C LEU A 106 -20.75 -11.16 1.45
N SER A 107 -20.78 -12.09 2.40
CA SER A 107 -21.88 -13.06 2.56
C SER A 107 -23.20 -12.43 3.03
N SER A 108 -23.14 -11.25 3.66
CA SER A 108 -24.31 -10.49 4.09
C SER A 108 -24.33 -9.06 3.51
N PHE A 109 -23.78 -8.88 2.30
CA PHE A 109 -23.69 -7.56 1.68
C PHE A 109 -25.06 -6.89 1.59
N GLN A 110 -25.08 -5.60 1.95
CA GLN A 110 -26.22 -4.73 1.71
C GLN A 110 -25.72 -3.42 1.13
N TRP A 111 -26.39 -2.97 0.08
CA TRP A 111 -26.15 -1.67 -0.51
C TRP A 111 -26.34 -0.55 0.52
N ASN A 112 -25.37 0.35 0.63
CA ASN A 112 -25.45 1.50 1.52
C ASN A 112 -26.41 2.57 0.95
N LYS A 113 -27.70 2.40 1.23
CA LYS A 113 -28.78 3.28 0.75
C LYS A 113 -28.69 4.73 1.24
N VAL A 114 -27.98 4.98 2.35
CA VAL A 114 -27.81 6.32 2.91
C VAL A 114 -26.73 7.08 2.13
N LYS A 115 -25.62 6.41 1.82
CA LYS A 115 -24.47 7.02 1.15
C LYS A 115 -24.65 7.07 -0.37
N TYR A 116 -25.15 5.99 -0.96
CA TYR A 116 -25.34 5.85 -2.40
C TYR A 116 -26.82 5.63 -2.68
N ARG A 117 -27.57 6.70 -2.92
CA ARG A 117 -29.02 6.53 -3.10
C ARG A 117 -29.35 6.01 -4.50
N ALA A 118 -30.11 4.94 -4.60
CA ALA A 118 -30.41 4.28 -5.87
C ALA A 118 -31.34 5.07 -6.82
N ASP A 119 -31.97 6.15 -6.33
CA ASP A 119 -32.75 7.10 -7.12
C ASP A 119 -31.88 8.03 -7.98
N LYS A 120 -30.58 8.13 -7.66
CA LYS A 120 -29.62 8.95 -8.40
C LYS A 120 -29.20 8.28 -9.72
N PRO A 121 -28.81 9.07 -10.74
CA PRO A 121 -28.21 8.53 -11.95
C PRO A 121 -26.96 7.69 -11.65
N ILE A 122 -26.75 6.61 -12.41
CA ILE A 122 -25.58 5.73 -12.24
C ILE A 122 -24.27 6.50 -12.38
N SER A 123 -24.17 7.46 -13.31
CA SER A 123 -23.00 8.32 -13.46
C SER A 123 -22.66 9.13 -12.19
N GLU A 124 -23.66 9.61 -11.45
CA GLU A 124 -23.44 10.31 -10.18
C GLU A 124 -22.89 9.35 -9.11
N LEU A 125 -23.38 8.09 -9.09
CA LEU A 125 -22.87 7.06 -8.19
C LEU A 125 -21.41 6.69 -8.51
N ILE A 126 -21.07 6.56 -9.79
CA ILE A 126 -19.70 6.33 -10.28
C ILE A 126 -18.78 7.46 -9.81
N ASP A 127 -19.15 8.71 -10.06
CA ASP A 127 -18.38 9.89 -9.66
C ASP A 127 -18.13 9.95 -8.15
N MET A 128 -19.16 9.63 -7.35
CA MET A 128 -19.03 9.61 -5.88
C MET A 128 -18.07 8.53 -5.42
N LEU A 129 -18.21 7.30 -5.93
CA LEU A 129 -17.34 6.17 -5.59
C LEU A 129 -15.89 6.44 -6.03
N GLN A 130 -15.69 7.02 -7.22
CA GLN A 130 -14.36 7.37 -7.71
C GLN A 130 -13.66 8.39 -6.81
N LYS A 131 -14.36 9.47 -6.42
CA LYS A 131 -13.81 10.49 -5.52
C LYS A 131 -13.50 9.92 -4.13
N GLU A 132 -14.37 9.05 -3.63
CA GLU A 132 -14.18 8.40 -2.34
C GLU A 132 -12.95 7.49 -2.33
N ILE A 133 -12.83 6.59 -3.31
CA ILE A 133 -11.68 5.69 -3.40
C ILE A 133 -10.37 6.47 -3.56
N ALA A 134 -10.38 7.55 -4.36
CA ALA A 134 -9.22 8.43 -4.50
C ALA A 134 -8.88 9.15 -3.17
N ALA A 135 -9.87 9.58 -2.40
CA ALA A 135 -9.64 10.21 -1.09
C ALA A 135 -9.02 9.22 -0.10
N VAL A 136 -9.56 8.01 -0.02
CA VAL A 136 -9.03 6.94 0.84
C VAL A 136 -7.58 6.59 0.50
N ASP A 137 -7.26 6.41 -0.79
CA ASP A 137 -5.88 6.13 -1.24
C ASP A 137 -4.91 7.26 -0.85
N ASN A 138 -5.33 8.53 -1.06
CA ASN A 138 -4.50 9.69 -0.75
C ASN A 138 -4.26 9.87 0.76
N ASP A 139 -5.29 9.69 1.59
CA ASP A 139 -5.18 9.83 3.05
C ASP A 139 -4.26 8.77 3.64
N VAL A 140 -4.42 7.51 3.23
CA VAL A 140 -3.53 6.42 3.64
C VAL A 140 -2.10 6.73 3.18
N LYS A 141 -1.90 7.05 1.91
CA LYS A 141 -0.58 7.35 1.36
C LYS A 141 0.11 8.51 2.09
N ALA A 142 -0.61 9.60 2.38
CA ALA A 142 -0.09 10.74 3.11
C ALA A 142 0.40 10.34 4.51
N LYS A 143 -0.39 9.52 5.22
CA LYS A 143 -0.04 9.10 6.57
C LYS A 143 1.17 8.16 6.62
N PHE A 144 1.25 7.21 5.69
CA PHE A 144 2.39 6.31 5.60
C PHE A 144 3.67 7.04 5.17
N ASN A 145 3.55 8.05 4.30
CA ASN A 145 4.69 8.93 3.98
C ASN A 145 5.17 9.71 5.21
N GLN A 146 4.25 10.25 6.02
CA GLN A 146 4.61 10.91 7.29
C GLN A 146 5.36 9.95 8.22
N TYR A 147 4.84 8.73 8.42
CA TYR A 147 5.51 7.70 9.22
C TYR A 147 6.92 7.38 8.71
N ASN A 148 7.07 7.15 7.40
CA ASN A 148 8.36 6.80 6.80
C ASN A 148 9.40 7.92 6.96
N GLN A 149 8.98 9.19 6.87
CA GLN A 149 9.85 10.33 7.14
C GLN A 149 10.28 10.37 8.61
N THR A 150 9.35 10.20 9.54
CA THR A 150 9.66 10.15 10.98
C THR A 150 10.61 8.99 11.32
N LYS A 151 10.37 7.79 10.77
CA LYS A 151 11.24 6.61 10.96
C LYS A 151 12.64 6.85 10.39
N THR A 152 12.75 7.48 9.22
CA THR A 152 14.04 7.82 8.60
C THR A 152 14.82 8.82 9.47
N ASN A 153 14.16 9.87 9.95
CA ASN A 153 14.76 10.85 10.86
C ASN A 153 15.23 10.20 12.16
N LEU A 154 14.41 9.31 12.74
CA LEU A 154 14.77 8.57 13.96
C LEU A 154 16.01 7.72 13.75
N THR A 155 16.04 6.96 12.65
CA THR A 155 17.18 6.11 12.30
C THR A 155 18.46 6.93 12.13
N GLN A 156 18.36 8.12 11.53
CA GLN A 156 19.50 9.02 11.34
C GLN A 156 20.06 9.52 12.68
N ILE A 157 19.20 9.99 13.58
CA ILE A 157 19.61 10.48 14.90
C ILE A 157 20.14 9.32 15.77
N GLN A 158 19.51 8.15 15.73
CA GLN A 158 19.98 6.96 16.44
C GLN A 158 21.39 6.56 16.00
N ARG A 159 21.66 6.52 14.68
CA ARG A 159 23.01 6.24 14.16
C ARG A 159 24.04 7.27 14.64
N SER A 160 23.67 8.55 14.69
CA SER A 160 24.51 9.61 15.25
C SER A 160 24.81 9.39 16.75
N SER A 161 23.91 8.75 17.50
CA SER A 161 24.10 8.47 18.92
C SER A 161 24.93 7.19 19.20
N THR A 162 24.78 6.15 18.37
CA THR A 162 25.34 4.81 18.64
C THR A 162 26.60 4.43 17.86
N GLY A 163 27.04 5.25 16.90
CA GLY A 163 28.25 4.96 16.10
C GLY A 163 29.58 5.00 16.87
N ASN A 164 30.68 4.67 16.21
CA ASN A 164 32.05 4.87 16.72
C ASN A 164 32.46 6.36 16.66
N LEU A 165 33.61 6.73 17.22
CA LEU A 165 34.12 8.12 17.29
C LEU A 165 34.40 8.76 15.93
N SER A 166 34.30 8.03 14.82
CA SER A 166 34.34 8.60 13.47
C SER A 166 32.97 9.09 12.96
N GLN A 167 31.87 8.60 13.54
CA GLN A 167 30.49 8.92 13.12
C GLN A 167 29.61 9.51 14.24
N LYS A 168 29.86 9.13 15.50
CA LYS A 168 29.05 9.54 16.67
C LYS A 168 29.05 11.04 16.90
N SER A 169 27.94 11.61 17.37
CA SER A 169 27.87 13.00 17.80
C SER A 169 28.88 13.29 18.90
N LEU A 170 29.68 14.34 18.69
CA LEU A 170 30.72 14.74 19.63
C LEU A 170 30.16 15.48 20.84
N SER A 171 28.94 16.02 20.78
CA SER A 171 28.27 16.69 21.90
C SER A 171 28.09 15.77 23.11
N SER A 172 28.02 14.45 22.86
CA SER A 172 27.90 13.41 23.89
C SER A 172 29.24 12.87 24.41
N VAL A 173 30.34 13.25 23.76
CA VAL A 173 31.69 12.67 23.94
C VAL A 173 32.66 13.70 24.54
N VAL A 174 32.55 14.96 24.13
CA VAL A 174 33.48 16.02 24.45
C VAL A 174 32.76 17.06 25.33
N ASN A 175 33.39 17.46 26.44
CA ASN A 175 32.93 18.62 27.19
C ASN A 175 33.22 19.89 26.38
N PRO A 176 32.22 20.68 25.96
CA PRO A 176 32.43 21.90 25.17
C PRO A 176 33.33 22.92 25.87
N ASP A 177 33.33 22.98 27.21
CA ASP A 177 34.17 23.90 27.98
C ASP A 177 35.67 23.53 27.93
N ALA A 178 35.99 22.30 27.51
CA ALA A 178 37.36 21.84 27.32
C ALA A 178 37.91 22.13 25.92
N ILE A 179 37.11 22.74 25.03
CA ILE A 179 37.48 23.08 23.66
C ILE A 179 37.44 24.60 23.47
N LEU A 180 38.47 25.13 22.82
CA LEU A 180 38.52 26.53 22.41
C LEU A 180 37.40 26.81 21.40
N LYS A 181 36.43 27.65 21.77
CA LYS A 181 35.35 28.02 20.84
C LYS A 181 35.91 28.88 19.70
N PRO A 182 35.33 28.80 18.49
CA PRO A 182 35.79 29.59 17.34
C PRO A 182 35.88 31.10 17.61
N GLU A 183 35.01 31.62 18.47
CA GLU A 183 34.93 33.03 18.89
C GLU A 183 35.92 33.42 19.99
N ASP A 184 36.45 32.46 20.78
CA ASP A 184 37.33 32.73 21.92
C ASP A 184 38.75 33.15 21.51
N SER A 185 39.11 32.97 20.24
CA SER A 185 40.41 33.37 19.71
C SER A 185 40.31 33.94 18.30
N GLU A 186 40.93 35.09 18.05
CA GLU A 186 40.99 35.69 16.72
C GLU A 186 41.83 34.87 15.74
N TYR A 187 42.88 34.19 16.23
CA TYR A 187 43.91 33.57 15.39
C TYR A 187 44.03 32.04 15.52
N LEU A 188 43.56 31.45 16.62
CA LEU A 188 43.67 30.02 16.88
C LEU A 188 42.32 29.32 16.77
N GLN A 189 42.35 28.04 16.38
CA GLN A 189 41.21 27.15 16.37
C GLN A 189 41.66 25.75 16.80
N GLN A 190 40.78 25.03 17.51
CA GLN A 190 40.97 23.62 17.79
C GLN A 190 40.21 22.74 16.79
N HIS A 191 40.91 21.73 16.27
CA HIS A 191 40.33 20.68 15.44
C HIS A 191 40.23 19.38 16.21
N LEU A 192 39.06 18.75 16.13
CA LEU A 192 38.85 17.39 16.64
C LEU A 192 39.14 16.39 15.51
N ILE A 193 39.93 15.36 15.81
CA ILE A 193 40.37 14.37 14.84
C ILE A 193 40.18 12.98 15.45
N ALA A 194 39.35 12.17 14.82
CA ALA A 194 39.25 10.74 15.12
C ALA A 194 40.36 9.99 14.36
N VAL A 195 41.32 9.47 15.11
CA VAL A 195 42.50 8.75 14.61
C VAL A 195 42.31 7.26 14.88
N PRO A 196 42.40 6.37 13.88
CA PRO A 196 42.36 4.93 14.11
C PRO A 196 43.41 4.52 15.14
N THR A 197 43.06 3.66 16.10
CA THR A 197 43.94 3.24 17.21
C THR A 197 45.29 2.73 16.71
N GLN A 198 45.32 2.09 15.54
CA GLN A 198 46.54 1.59 14.90
C GLN A 198 47.49 2.72 14.39
N LEU A 199 46.95 3.90 14.08
CA LEU A 199 47.68 5.04 13.51
C LEU A 199 48.08 6.09 14.56
N VAL A 200 47.69 5.94 15.83
CA VAL A 200 47.96 6.94 16.88
C VAL A 200 49.45 7.22 17.07
N LYS A 201 50.31 6.19 16.96
CA LYS A 201 51.77 6.37 17.05
C LYS A 201 52.34 7.21 15.92
N ASP A 202 51.77 7.10 14.72
CA ASP A 202 52.16 7.89 13.55
C ASP A 202 51.65 9.33 13.69
N PHE A 203 50.38 9.48 14.10
CA PHE A 203 49.76 10.77 14.40
C PHE A 203 50.59 11.62 15.37
N ILE A 204 50.91 11.10 16.56
CA ILE A 204 51.67 11.86 17.58
C ILE A 204 53.06 12.27 17.08
N LYS A 205 53.70 11.48 16.21
CA LYS A 205 55.03 11.77 15.67
C LYS A 205 55.03 12.83 14.56
N SER A 206 53.91 13.01 13.86
CA SER A 206 53.89 13.74 12.59
C SER A 206 52.94 14.94 12.55
N TYR A 207 51.95 15.01 13.46
CA TYR A 207 50.90 16.04 13.39
C TYR A 207 51.45 17.48 13.46
N GLU A 208 52.51 17.71 14.23
CA GLU A 208 53.14 19.03 14.40
C GLU A 208 53.75 19.58 13.11
N SER A 209 54.11 18.70 12.17
CA SER A 209 54.76 19.03 10.92
C SER A 209 53.86 18.90 9.68
N LEU A 210 52.56 18.61 9.86
CA LEU A 210 51.64 18.44 8.74
C LEU A 210 51.49 19.72 7.91
N THR A 211 51.41 20.86 8.58
CA THR A 211 51.25 22.18 7.98
C THR A 211 51.99 23.22 8.80
N PRO A 212 52.31 24.40 8.22
CA PRO A 212 52.80 25.52 9.01
C PRO A 212 51.80 25.91 10.10
N MET A 213 52.30 26.49 11.19
CA MET A 213 51.48 27.10 12.25
C MET A 213 50.55 26.11 12.99
N VAL A 214 50.95 24.84 13.12
CA VAL A 214 50.41 23.92 14.13
C VAL A 214 51.08 24.24 15.47
N VAL A 215 50.31 24.32 16.56
CA VAL A 215 50.87 24.60 17.88
C VAL A 215 51.54 23.33 18.42
N PRO A 216 52.86 23.32 18.68
CA PRO A 216 53.55 22.14 19.19
C PRO A 216 53.01 21.72 20.56
N ARG A 217 52.97 20.41 20.83
CA ARG A 217 52.48 19.78 22.05
C ARG A 217 51.03 20.12 22.41
N SER A 218 50.24 20.60 21.45
CA SER A 218 48.81 20.92 21.65
C SER A 218 47.86 19.72 21.56
N ALA A 219 48.33 18.55 21.12
CA ALA A 219 47.47 17.37 20.96
C ALA A 219 46.98 16.85 22.32
N GLN A 220 45.67 16.86 22.53
CA GLN A 220 45.01 16.35 23.74
C GLN A 220 44.00 15.26 23.39
N MET A 221 44.09 14.09 24.04
CA MET A 221 43.10 13.03 23.85
C MET A 221 41.81 13.39 24.58
N MET A 222 40.71 13.44 23.85
CA MET A 222 39.38 13.78 24.38
C MET A 222 38.57 12.53 24.72
N ALA A 223 38.67 11.48 23.90
CA ALA A 223 37.95 10.23 24.09
C ALA A 223 38.61 9.07 23.35
N LYS A 224 38.19 7.85 23.67
CA LYS A 224 38.65 6.61 23.01
C LYS A 224 37.51 5.60 22.95
N ASP A 225 37.44 4.86 21.85
CA ASP A 225 36.67 3.62 21.72
C ASP A 225 37.59 2.47 21.25
N ASP A 226 37.01 1.35 20.80
CA ASP A 226 37.76 0.16 20.37
C ASP A 226 38.56 0.41 19.08
N GLU A 227 38.10 1.30 18.20
CA GLU A 227 38.64 1.50 16.85
C GLU A 227 39.40 2.82 16.70
N PHE A 228 39.02 3.87 17.44
CA PHE A 228 39.48 5.24 17.27
C PHE A 228 39.83 5.91 18.61
N GLN A 229 40.71 6.90 18.52
CA GLN A 229 40.96 7.88 19.57
C GLN A 229 40.64 9.27 19.02
N LEU A 230 39.89 10.06 19.78
CA LEU A 230 39.53 11.43 19.43
C LEU A 230 40.55 12.38 20.07
N TRP A 231 41.18 13.21 19.25
CA TRP A 231 42.19 14.17 19.67
C TRP A 231 41.78 15.61 19.32
N ALA A 232 42.06 16.56 20.21
CA ALA A 232 42.00 18.00 19.93
C ALA A 232 43.40 18.50 19.58
N VAL A 233 43.55 19.25 18.48
CA VAL A 233 44.81 19.88 18.05
C VAL A 233 44.58 21.36 17.79
N THR A 234 45.45 22.21 18.34
CA THR A 234 45.37 23.66 18.13
C THR A 234 46.20 24.08 16.92
N VAL A 235 45.57 24.78 15.97
CA VAL A 235 46.19 25.26 14.73
C VAL A 235 45.80 26.72 14.52
N PHE A 236 46.65 27.51 13.86
CA PHE A 236 46.26 28.85 13.43
C PHE A 236 45.19 28.77 12.34
N LYS A 237 44.15 29.61 12.46
CA LYS A 237 43.02 29.68 11.52
C LYS A 237 43.47 29.81 10.07
N LYS A 238 44.57 30.54 9.82
CA LYS A 238 45.18 30.71 8.49
C LYS A 238 45.52 29.39 7.78
N HIS A 239 45.93 28.35 8.52
CA HIS A 239 46.31 27.04 7.98
C HIS A 239 45.31 25.92 8.37
N SER A 240 44.17 26.28 8.96
CA SER A 240 43.15 25.34 9.42
C SER A 240 42.63 24.42 8.31
N ALA A 241 42.23 24.99 7.18
CA ALA A 241 41.69 24.21 6.05
C ALA A 241 42.74 23.27 5.44
N GLU A 242 43.98 23.72 5.33
CA GLU A 242 45.12 22.92 4.87
C GLU A 242 45.39 21.75 5.82
N PHE A 243 45.37 22.01 7.13
CA PHE A 243 45.58 20.98 8.16
C PHE A 243 44.50 19.91 8.11
N VAL A 244 43.23 20.30 8.01
CA VAL A 244 42.10 19.37 7.85
C VAL A 244 42.25 18.52 6.59
N HIS A 245 42.70 19.12 5.48
CA HIS A 245 42.97 18.38 4.24
C HIS A 245 44.08 17.35 4.42
N LYS A 246 45.20 17.74 5.03
CA LYS A 246 46.33 16.85 5.35
C LYS A 246 45.94 15.71 6.29
N CYS A 247 45.09 15.96 7.28
CA CYS A 247 44.56 14.91 8.14
C CYS A 247 43.82 13.83 7.33
N ARG A 248 43.02 14.23 6.33
CA ARG A 248 42.30 13.27 5.47
C ARG A 248 43.25 12.46 4.60
N GLU A 249 44.34 13.04 4.09
CA GLU A 249 45.38 12.31 3.34
C GLU A 249 46.02 11.20 4.19
N HIS A 250 46.21 11.45 5.48
CA HIS A 250 46.71 10.47 6.45
C HIS A 250 45.66 9.48 6.96
N ARG A 251 44.44 9.49 6.38
CA ARG A 251 43.28 8.68 6.82
C ARG A 251 42.86 8.96 8.26
N TRP A 252 43.15 10.14 8.78
CA TRP A 252 42.57 10.62 10.03
C TRP A 252 41.29 11.35 9.71
N THR A 253 40.26 11.19 10.53
CA THR A 253 38.92 11.71 10.25
C THR A 253 38.69 12.99 11.04
N PRO A 254 38.74 14.19 10.41
CA PRO A 254 38.39 15.42 11.09
C PRO A 254 36.91 15.39 11.46
N ARG A 255 36.59 15.77 12.69
CA ARG A 255 35.22 15.81 13.21
C ARG A 255 34.85 17.24 13.57
N GLU A 256 33.66 17.65 13.16
CA GLU A 256 33.09 18.94 13.52
C GLU A 256 32.27 18.81 14.80
N LEU A 257 32.58 19.65 15.80
CA LEU A 257 31.75 19.82 16.99
C LEU A 257 30.86 21.05 16.77
N LYS A 258 29.56 20.84 16.76
CA LYS A 258 28.60 21.95 16.76
C LYS A 258 28.36 22.35 18.22
N PHE A 259 28.69 23.59 18.55
CA PHE A 259 28.41 24.17 19.85
C PHE A 259 26.93 24.59 19.89
N SER A 260 26.03 23.63 20.13
CA SER A 260 24.61 23.90 20.36
C SER A 260 24.32 24.11 21.85
N GLU A 261 23.37 25.00 22.17
CA GLU A 261 22.85 25.14 23.53
C GLU A 261 22.16 23.82 23.95
N GLY A 262 22.57 23.26 25.10
CA GLY A 262 21.99 22.05 25.68
C GLY A 262 22.76 20.74 25.43
N GLY A 263 23.74 20.73 24.51
CA GLY A 263 24.71 19.63 24.33
C GLY A 263 24.07 18.22 24.31
N ARG A 264 24.62 17.31 25.12
CA ARG A 264 24.14 15.92 25.23
C ARG A 264 22.69 15.80 25.69
N GLU A 265 22.27 16.63 26.65
CA GLU A 265 20.93 16.52 27.21
C GLU A 265 19.87 16.89 26.17
N ALA A 266 20.12 17.94 25.37
CA ALA A 266 19.25 18.31 24.26
C ALA A 266 19.14 17.20 23.21
N GLU A 267 20.26 16.55 22.83
CA GLU A 267 20.25 15.42 21.90
C GLU A 267 19.48 14.20 22.44
N GLU A 268 19.65 13.86 23.72
CA GLU A 268 18.91 12.77 24.36
C GLU A 268 17.41 13.09 24.47
N GLN A 269 17.06 14.35 24.76
CA GLN A 269 15.67 14.80 24.77
C GLN A 269 15.04 14.77 23.38
N GLU A 270 15.76 15.19 22.34
CA GLU A 270 15.31 15.12 20.95
C GLU A 270 15.09 13.68 20.50
N LEU A 271 16.03 12.78 20.80
CA LEU A 271 15.88 11.35 20.51
C LEU A 271 14.63 10.78 21.18
N ARG A 272 14.44 11.01 22.49
CA ARG A 272 13.25 10.54 23.22
C ARG A 272 11.95 11.13 22.67
N LYS A 273 11.97 12.40 22.24
CA LYS A 273 10.82 13.05 21.61
C LYS A 273 10.48 12.36 20.29
N LEU A 274 11.49 12.07 19.48
CA LEU A 274 11.32 11.46 18.17
C LEU A 274 10.90 9.99 18.27
N GLU A 275 11.39 9.24 19.24
CA GLU A 275 10.92 7.86 19.53
C GLU A 275 9.43 7.84 19.92
N LYS A 276 9.00 8.77 20.78
CA LYS A 276 7.57 8.90 21.14
C LYS A 276 6.72 9.28 19.94
N GLU A 277 7.21 10.20 19.12
CA GLU A 277 6.52 10.65 17.92
C GLU A 277 6.41 9.54 16.88
N GLU A 278 7.48 8.78 16.64
CA GLU A 278 7.48 7.63 15.75
C GLU A 278 6.44 6.60 16.18
N ARG A 279 6.42 6.25 17.48
CA ARG A 279 5.45 5.29 18.02
C ARG A 279 4.00 5.79 17.91
N ARG A 280 3.78 7.09 18.12
CA ARG A 280 2.46 7.73 17.97
C ARG A 280 2.00 7.66 16.51
N VAL A 281 2.86 8.08 15.58
CA VAL A 281 2.55 8.11 14.15
C VAL A 281 2.39 6.70 13.59
N TRP A 282 3.15 5.71 14.08
CA TRP A 282 2.98 4.30 13.78
C TRP A 282 1.57 3.80 14.11
N GLY A 283 1.09 4.08 15.33
CA GLY A 283 -0.25 3.67 15.76
C GLY A 283 -1.37 4.35 14.95
N GLU A 284 -1.17 5.62 14.61
CA GLU A 284 -2.11 6.35 13.75
C GLU A 284 -2.11 5.83 12.31
N ALA A 285 -0.93 5.49 11.76
CA ALA A 285 -0.80 4.90 10.43
C ALA A 285 -1.45 3.51 10.37
N LEU A 286 -1.26 2.67 11.38
CA LEU A 286 -1.91 1.36 11.46
C LEU A 286 -3.43 1.49 11.49
N ARG A 287 -3.95 2.39 12.35
CA ARG A 287 -5.38 2.64 12.45
C ARG A 287 -5.96 3.15 11.14
N LEU A 288 -5.32 4.14 10.52
CA LEU A 288 -5.78 4.71 9.26
C LEU A 288 -5.68 3.71 8.10
N GLY A 289 -4.63 2.90 8.06
CA GLY A 289 -4.48 1.81 7.10
C GLY A 289 -5.62 0.79 7.22
N ARG A 290 -5.95 0.37 8.45
CA ARG A 290 -7.08 -0.54 8.71
C ARG A 290 -8.42 0.04 8.27
N THR A 291 -8.73 1.29 8.63
CA THR A 291 -9.99 1.93 8.21
C THR A 291 -10.01 2.16 6.69
N GLY A 292 -8.89 2.59 6.11
CA GLY A 292 -8.76 2.79 4.67
C GLY A 292 -8.92 1.49 3.87
N TYR A 293 -8.40 0.37 4.37
CA TYR A 293 -8.62 -0.95 3.77
C TYR A 293 -10.11 -1.31 3.80
N SER A 294 -10.77 -1.14 4.95
CA SER A 294 -12.22 -1.35 5.10
C SER A 294 -13.02 -0.52 4.09
N ASP A 295 -12.76 0.77 4.01
CA ASP A 295 -13.48 1.70 3.12
C ASP A 295 -13.21 1.40 1.64
N ALA A 296 -11.96 1.07 1.27
CA ALA A 296 -11.60 0.69 -0.09
C ALA A 296 -12.29 -0.60 -0.54
N VAL A 297 -12.34 -1.63 0.31
CA VAL A 297 -13.06 -2.89 0.02
C VAL A 297 -14.56 -2.64 -0.07
N MET A 298 -15.14 -1.84 0.84
CA MET A 298 -16.56 -1.51 0.77
C MET A 298 -16.89 -0.79 -0.53
N GLY A 299 -16.11 0.23 -0.91
CA GLY A 299 -16.28 0.94 -2.17
C GLY A 299 -16.12 0.04 -3.39
N TRP A 300 -15.14 -0.88 -3.38
CA TRP A 300 -14.96 -1.87 -4.46
C TRP A 300 -16.19 -2.73 -4.66
N VAL A 301 -16.79 -3.27 -3.58
CA VAL A 301 -17.99 -4.10 -3.68
C VAL A 301 -19.21 -3.31 -4.18
N HIS A 302 -19.32 -2.02 -3.85
CA HIS A 302 -20.36 -1.16 -4.42
C HIS A 302 -20.14 -0.91 -5.92
N VAL A 303 -18.89 -0.74 -6.36
CA VAL A 303 -18.55 -0.66 -7.80
C VAL A 303 -18.89 -1.96 -8.52
N LEU A 304 -18.56 -3.13 -7.94
CA LEU A 304 -18.96 -4.44 -8.49
C LEU A 304 -20.48 -4.60 -8.58
N THR A 305 -21.22 -4.08 -7.60
CA THR A 305 -22.68 -4.07 -7.62
C THR A 305 -23.23 -3.29 -8.81
N LEU A 306 -22.67 -2.10 -9.09
CA LEU A 306 -23.04 -1.31 -10.27
C LEU A 306 -22.64 -2.00 -11.57
N ARG A 307 -21.45 -2.61 -11.64
CA ARG A 307 -21.00 -3.38 -12.82
C ARG A 307 -21.97 -4.50 -13.16
N VAL A 308 -22.31 -5.32 -12.18
CA VAL A 308 -23.27 -6.42 -12.37
C VAL A 308 -24.62 -5.89 -12.80
N PHE A 309 -25.12 -4.81 -12.18
CA PHE A 309 -26.39 -4.23 -12.57
C PHE A 309 -26.38 -3.77 -14.03
N VAL A 310 -25.40 -2.94 -14.41
CA VAL A 310 -25.29 -2.40 -15.78
C VAL A 310 -25.17 -3.52 -16.80
N GLU A 311 -24.31 -4.51 -16.56
CA GLU A 311 -24.13 -5.63 -17.48
C GLU A 311 -25.38 -6.53 -17.55
N THR A 312 -26.08 -6.73 -16.43
CA THR A 312 -27.37 -7.45 -16.40
C THR A 312 -28.40 -6.76 -17.28
N VAL A 313 -28.51 -5.42 -17.20
CA VAL A 313 -29.43 -4.65 -18.05
C VAL A 313 -29.04 -4.76 -19.51
N LEU A 314 -27.75 -4.63 -19.81
CA LEU A 314 -27.23 -4.69 -21.19
C LEU A 314 -27.43 -6.07 -21.82
N ARG A 315 -27.28 -7.17 -21.05
CA ARG A 315 -27.40 -8.54 -21.55
C ARG A 315 -28.83 -9.08 -21.58
N TYR A 316 -29.61 -8.81 -20.55
CA TYR A 316 -30.94 -9.43 -20.39
C TYR A 316 -32.09 -8.48 -20.72
N GLY A 317 -31.80 -7.19 -20.87
CA GLY A 317 -32.78 -6.18 -21.24
C GLY A 317 -33.81 -5.88 -20.14
N LEU A 318 -34.91 -5.25 -20.56
CA LEU A 318 -36.03 -4.90 -19.71
C LEU A 318 -37.27 -5.75 -20.08
N PRO A 319 -38.14 -6.09 -19.12
CA PRO A 319 -38.10 -5.73 -17.70
C PRO A 319 -36.99 -6.47 -16.93
N LEU A 320 -36.47 -5.82 -15.87
CA LEU A 320 -35.42 -6.42 -15.02
C LEU A 320 -36.00 -7.57 -14.21
N ASN A 321 -35.76 -8.80 -14.66
CA ASN A 321 -36.07 -10.01 -13.90
C ASN A 321 -34.83 -10.91 -13.87
N TYR A 322 -34.06 -10.81 -12.79
CA TYR A 322 -32.81 -11.52 -12.61
C TYR A 322 -32.57 -11.83 -11.15
N VAL A 323 -31.66 -12.78 -10.90
CA VAL A 323 -31.12 -13.11 -9.59
C VAL A 323 -29.62 -12.86 -9.59
N CYS A 324 -29.09 -12.38 -8.46
CA CYS A 324 -27.66 -12.21 -8.25
C CYS A 324 -27.20 -12.99 -7.02
N GLY A 325 -26.07 -13.69 -7.14
CA GLY A 325 -25.46 -14.46 -6.07
C GLY A 325 -23.96 -14.27 -6.01
N ILE A 326 -23.41 -14.33 -4.80
CA ILE A 326 -21.97 -14.38 -4.57
C ILE A 326 -21.58 -15.78 -4.12
N ILE A 327 -20.63 -16.37 -4.84
CA ILE A 327 -20.17 -17.74 -4.65
C ILE A 327 -18.75 -17.69 -4.08
N LYS A 328 -18.60 -18.16 -2.84
CA LYS A 328 -17.31 -18.28 -2.16
C LYS A 328 -16.68 -19.63 -2.50
N THR A 329 -15.46 -19.61 -3.01
CA THR A 329 -14.63 -20.79 -3.27
C THR A 329 -13.17 -20.50 -2.90
N ASP A 330 -12.24 -21.34 -3.34
CA ASP A 330 -10.80 -21.15 -3.17
C ASP A 330 -10.07 -21.41 -4.50
N PRO A 331 -8.81 -20.96 -4.63
CA PRO A 331 -8.08 -21.08 -5.88
C PRO A 331 -7.92 -22.50 -6.43
N LYS A 332 -8.02 -23.54 -5.58
CA LYS A 332 -7.90 -24.94 -6.04
C LYS A 332 -9.21 -25.44 -6.63
N ARG A 333 -10.36 -24.98 -6.11
CA ARG A 333 -11.70 -25.43 -6.51
C ARG A 333 -12.41 -24.47 -7.46
N SER A 334 -11.91 -23.24 -7.63
CA SER A 334 -12.49 -22.20 -8.49
C SER A 334 -12.78 -22.70 -9.90
N LYS A 335 -11.80 -23.33 -10.56
CA LYS A 335 -11.96 -23.88 -11.91
C LYS A 335 -13.09 -24.91 -12.02
N LYS A 336 -13.23 -25.77 -11.01
CA LYS A 336 -14.28 -26.81 -10.97
C LYS A 336 -15.65 -26.17 -10.73
N ALA A 337 -15.74 -25.21 -9.82
CA ALA A 337 -16.96 -24.46 -9.55
C ALA A 337 -17.42 -23.66 -10.79
N LYS A 338 -16.51 -23.00 -11.49
CA LYS A 338 -16.80 -22.29 -12.75
C LYS A 338 -17.30 -23.25 -13.84
N ALA A 339 -16.62 -24.38 -14.04
CA ALA A 339 -17.06 -25.39 -15.01
C ALA A 339 -18.46 -25.94 -14.72
N ALA A 340 -18.84 -26.07 -13.45
CA ALA A 340 -20.18 -26.50 -13.05
C ALA A 340 -21.25 -25.45 -13.40
N LEU A 341 -20.97 -24.17 -13.15
CA LEU A 341 -21.84 -23.07 -13.58
C LEU A 341 -21.99 -23.02 -15.10
N ASP A 342 -20.87 -23.13 -15.83
CA ASP A 342 -20.86 -23.11 -17.31
C ASP A 342 -21.69 -24.26 -17.88
N THR A 343 -21.54 -25.46 -17.33
CA THR A 343 -22.32 -26.63 -17.75
C THR A 343 -23.82 -26.41 -17.49
N ARG A 344 -24.19 -25.77 -16.38
CA ARG A 344 -25.59 -25.57 -16.00
C ARG A 344 -26.26 -24.45 -16.78
N PHE A 345 -25.51 -23.43 -17.16
CA PHE A 345 -26.05 -22.16 -17.68
C PHE A 345 -25.53 -21.78 -19.08
N ALA A 346 -24.91 -22.71 -19.81
CA ALA A 346 -24.41 -22.50 -21.16
C ALA A 346 -25.47 -21.92 -22.12
N ASP A 347 -26.71 -22.37 -21.98
CA ASP A 347 -27.81 -22.03 -22.89
C ASP A 347 -28.27 -20.55 -22.76
N ILE A 348 -27.90 -19.85 -21.69
CA ILE A 348 -28.29 -18.44 -21.45
C ILE A 348 -27.62 -17.49 -22.44
N GLY A 349 -26.41 -17.83 -22.90
CA GLY A 349 -25.69 -17.05 -23.90
C GLY A 349 -26.33 -17.07 -25.30
N GLY A 350 -27.37 -17.90 -25.50
CA GLY A 350 -28.02 -18.09 -26.79
C GLY A 350 -27.09 -18.64 -27.87
N ASN A 351 -27.49 -18.50 -29.14
CA ASN A 351 -26.67 -18.91 -30.28
C ASN A 351 -25.33 -18.13 -30.39
N ALA A 352 -25.20 -16.97 -29.72
CA ALA A 352 -23.98 -16.15 -29.72
C ALA A 352 -22.77 -16.84 -29.04
N LEU A 353 -22.98 -17.96 -28.36
CA LEU A 353 -21.95 -18.76 -27.67
C LEU A 353 -22.03 -20.26 -27.97
N SER A 354 -22.83 -20.68 -28.95
CA SER A 354 -22.97 -22.10 -29.29
C SER A 354 -21.66 -22.66 -29.82
N ARG A 355 -21.08 -23.62 -29.09
CA ARG A 355 -19.87 -24.34 -29.49
C ARG A 355 -20.24 -25.68 -30.11
N ASP A 356 -19.56 -26.06 -31.18
CA ASP A 356 -19.73 -27.39 -31.77
C ASP A 356 -19.33 -28.51 -30.79
N LYS A 357 -19.63 -29.78 -31.11
CA LYS A 357 -19.25 -30.95 -30.29
C LYS A 357 -17.73 -31.08 -30.02
N LYS A 358 -16.90 -30.22 -30.62
CA LYS A 358 -15.44 -30.15 -30.43
C LYS A 358 -14.99 -28.83 -29.79
N GLY A 359 -15.91 -28.00 -29.29
CA GLY A 359 -15.62 -26.80 -28.52
C GLY A 359 -15.21 -25.58 -29.36
N ARG A 360 -15.43 -25.57 -30.68
CA ARG A 360 -15.05 -24.46 -31.56
C ARG A 360 -16.21 -23.46 -31.74
N PRO A 361 -15.94 -22.14 -31.77
CA PRO A 361 -16.92 -21.13 -32.22
C PRO A 361 -17.28 -21.35 -33.69
N THR A 362 -18.53 -21.10 -34.09
CA THR A 362 -18.94 -21.20 -35.51
C THR A 362 -18.59 -19.92 -36.27
N GLN A 363 -18.52 -19.97 -37.61
CA GLN A 363 -17.84 -18.95 -38.43
C GLN A 363 -18.57 -17.58 -38.49
N ASP A 364 -19.90 -17.56 -38.31
CA ASP A 364 -20.70 -16.32 -38.15
C ASP A 364 -20.54 -15.69 -36.76
N ASP A 365 -19.93 -16.41 -35.80
CA ASP A 365 -19.79 -15.97 -34.41
C ASP A 365 -18.54 -15.13 -34.18
N ALA A 366 -17.47 -15.35 -34.95
CA ALA A 366 -16.21 -14.61 -34.78
C ALA A 366 -16.38 -13.11 -35.09
N SER A 367 -17.25 -12.76 -36.04
CA SER A 367 -17.60 -11.37 -36.36
C SER A 367 -18.49 -10.73 -35.30
N MET A 368 -19.53 -11.43 -34.82
CA MET A 368 -20.42 -10.92 -33.76
C MET A 368 -19.71 -10.81 -32.40
N GLN A 369 -18.82 -11.74 -32.08
CA GLN A 369 -17.98 -11.70 -30.88
C GLN A 369 -16.94 -10.57 -30.95
N GLN A 370 -16.45 -10.24 -32.15
CA GLN A 370 -15.55 -9.11 -32.40
C GLN A 370 -16.29 -7.76 -32.37
N GLU A 371 -17.56 -7.70 -32.80
CA GLU A 371 -18.44 -6.52 -32.63
C GLU A 371 -18.84 -6.30 -31.17
N MET A 372 -19.17 -7.37 -30.43
CA MET A 372 -19.43 -7.31 -28.99
C MET A 372 -18.19 -6.89 -28.21
N ALA A 373 -17.02 -7.47 -28.49
CA ALA A 373 -15.76 -7.04 -27.90
C ALA A 373 -15.42 -5.57 -28.24
N GLY A 374 -15.74 -5.13 -29.47
CA GLY A 374 -15.61 -3.73 -29.90
C GLY A 374 -16.61 -2.77 -29.26
N ALA A 375 -17.74 -3.27 -28.75
CA ALA A 375 -18.78 -2.52 -28.04
C ALA A 375 -18.65 -2.61 -26.51
N GLY A 376 -17.51 -3.12 -26.00
CA GLY A 376 -17.24 -3.22 -24.55
C GLY A 376 -17.80 -4.48 -23.87
N PHE A 377 -18.38 -5.41 -24.63
CA PHE A 377 -18.85 -6.69 -24.09
C PHE A 377 -17.73 -7.73 -24.09
N GLY A 378 -17.27 -8.10 -22.88
CA GLY A 378 -16.16 -9.02 -22.67
C GLY A 378 -14.91 -8.24 -22.27
N GLY A 379 -14.72 -8.05 -20.97
CA GLY A 379 -13.46 -7.54 -20.42
C GLY A 379 -12.31 -8.54 -20.60
N ASP A 380 -11.25 -8.36 -19.82
CA ASP A 380 -10.00 -9.14 -19.84
C ASP A 380 -10.17 -10.68 -19.73
N GLN A 381 -11.37 -11.17 -19.40
CA GLN A 381 -11.74 -12.59 -19.23
C GLN A 381 -12.49 -13.21 -20.42
N GLY A 382 -12.80 -12.45 -21.48
CA GLY A 382 -13.54 -12.93 -22.64
C GLY A 382 -15.07 -12.93 -22.47
N TYR A 383 -15.80 -13.33 -23.52
CA TYR A 383 -17.27 -13.33 -23.53
C TYR A 383 -17.82 -14.59 -22.83
N GLU A 384 -18.44 -14.39 -21.67
CA GLU A 384 -19.09 -15.43 -20.86
C GLU A 384 -20.59 -15.57 -21.21
N PRO A 385 -21.24 -16.75 -21.03
CA PRO A 385 -22.67 -16.96 -21.34
C PRO A 385 -23.64 -16.25 -20.40
N TYR A 386 -23.16 -15.75 -19.28
CA TYR A 386 -23.93 -15.01 -18.30
C TYR A 386 -23.03 -13.95 -17.64
N VAL A 387 -23.62 -13.04 -16.87
CA VAL A 387 -22.87 -12.02 -16.13
C VAL A 387 -22.03 -12.70 -15.06
N PHE A 388 -20.71 -12.59 -15.18
CA PHE A 388 -19.76 -13.26 -14.29
C PHE A 388 -18.56 -12.36 -14.00
N TYR A 389 -18.24 -12.23 -12.71
CA TYR A 389 -17.03 -11.57 -12.25
C TYR A 389 -16.30 -12.45 -11.24
N GLU A 390 -15.04 -12.75 -11.52
CA GLU A 390 -14.12 -13.38 -10.57
C GLU A 390 -13.22 -12.32 -9.93
N PHE A 391 -13.11 -12.35 -8.60
CA PHE A 391 -12.19 -11.50 -7.86
C PHE A 391 -11.65 -12.21 -6.62
N GLU A 392 -10.50 -11.74 -6.15
CA GLU A 392 -9.85 -12.23 -4.94
C GLU A 392 -9.70 -11.09 -3.94
N LEU A 393 -9.99 -11.38 -2.68
CA LEU A 393 -9.66 -10.51 -1.56
C LEU A 393 -8.63 -11.26 -0.73
N SER A 394 -7.36 -10.89 -0.92
CA SER A 394 -6.25 -11.41 -0.14
C SER A 394 -6.27 -10.86 1.28
#